data_AF-A0A1G6EV69-F1
#
_entry.id   AF-A0A1G6EV69-F1
#
_cell.length_a   1.000
_cell.length_b   1.000
_cell.length_c   1.000
_cell.angle_alpha   90.00
_cell.angle_beta   90.00
_cell.angle_gamma   90.00
#
_symmetry.space_group_name_H-M   'P 1'
#
loop_
_entity.id
_entity.type
_entity.pdbx_description
1 polymer ?
#
loop_
_entity_poly.entity_id
_entity_poly.type
_entity_poly.pdbx_seq_one_letter_code
_entity_poly.pdbx_strand_id
1 'polypeptide(L)'
;MKIGQTIAKIRKERGITQEQLGKALGISSQAVSKWENGGSPDTEMLPEIADTLGVTIDTLYGRSNEPHKDMKTTLLNWLSKFPKEKRMYKLFSLLCCTLGHPYYVDINIQSADGNEIIKLPISSCYSIDASMPKQTAWFRSAIILDNGIQLAIPAEDCPLFMVMPEPVDGYELHFSDNEEYRTLFSTLAMPGALEILRTLYARKSNYRSKKAIAKAAHISVETTEKLLIKLTECNILKKTEVELEDTPIETYSLNDSSDVFVPFMLLSRWLNEKNDSYLCYWNGRKKPILTKEQKNEKP
;
A
#
# COMPACT_ATOMS: atom_id res chain seq x y z
N MET A 1 -34.55 23.49 -9.06
CA MET A 1 -33.54 23.31 -10.12
C MET A 1 -34.14 22.40 -11.17
N LYS A 2 -34.27 22.85 -12.43
CA LYS A 2 -35.07 22.16 -13.45
C LYS A 2 -34.16 21.50 -14.48
N ILE A 3 -34.37 20.22 -14.77
CA ILE A 3 -33.63 19.38 -15.72
C ILE A 3 -33.29 20.07 -17.06
N GLY A 4 -34.19 20.94 -17.55
CA GLY A 4 -33.96 21.73 -18.76
C GLY A 4 -32.78 22.70 -18.70
N GLN A 5 -32.47 23.27 -17.52
CA GLN A 5 -31.28 24.12 -17.35
C GLN A 5 -29.98 23.30 -17.45
N THR A 6 -29.99 22.07 -16.95
CA THR A 6 -28.86 21.13 -17.06
C THR A 6 -28.65 20.71 -18.51
N ILE A 7 -29.73 20.39 -19.23
CA ILE A 7 -29.71 20.10 -20.68
C ILE A 7 -29.12 21.29 -21.45
N ALA A 8 -29.57 22.52 -21.17
CA ALA A 8 -29.06 23.73 -21.82
C ALA A 8 -27.55 23.92 -21.60
N LYS A 9 -27.08 23.67 -20.37
CA LYS A 9 -25.68 23.78 -20.00
C LYS A 9 -24.81 22.79 -20.79
N ILE A 10 -25.14 21.49 -20.71
CA ILE A 10 -24.37 20.42 -21.37
C ILE A 10 -24.36 20.61 -22.88
N ARG A 11 -25.51 20.96 -23.47
CA ARG A 11 -25.63 21.24 -24.90
C ARG A 11 -24.66 22.36 -25.34
N LYS A 12 -24.63 23.47 -24.58
CA LYS A 12 -23.73 24.60 -24.86
C LYS A 12 -22.25 24.25 -24.70
N GLU A 13 -21.90 23.49 -23.66
CA GLU A 13 -20.53 22.99 -23.44
C GLU A 13 -20.02 22.13 -24.60
N ARG A 14 -20.93 21.41 -25.27
CA ARG A 14 -20.63 20.56 -26.42
C ARG A 14 -20.76 21.27 -27.77
N GLY A 15 -21.05 22.57 -27.78
CA GLY A 15 -21.22 23.34 -29.01
C GLY A 15 -22.42 22.91 -29.87
N ILE A 16 -23.39 22.17 -29.29
CA ILE A 16 -24.58 21.69 -29.98
C ILE A 16 -25.63 22.83 -29.99
N THR A 17 -26.32 23.08 -31.10
CA THR A 17 -27.44 24.05 -31.16
C THR A 17 -28.77 23.40 -30.73
N GLN A 18 -29.78 24.19 -30.35
CA GLN A 18 -31.11 23.64 -30.03
C GLN A 18 -31.73 22.90 -31.23
N GLU A 19 -31.44 23.37 -32.45
CA GLU A 19 -31.87 22.73 -33.69
C GLU A 19 -31.18 21.38 -33.92
N GLN A 20 -29.87 21.31 -33.67
CA GLN A 20 -29.13 20.04 -33.78
C GLN A 20 -29.60 19.02 -32.74
N LEU A 21 -29.84 19.45 -31.50
CA LEU A 21 -30.37 18.56 -30.46
C LEU A 21 -31.80 18.10 -30.79
N GLY A 22 -32.66 19.00 -31.27
CA GLY A 22 -34.02 18.64 -31.69
C GLY A 22 -34.01 17.64 -32.83
N LYS A 23 -33.17 17.87 -33.85
CA LYS A 23 -33.01 16.96 -34.99
C LYS A 23 -32.53 15.57 -34.57
N ALA A 24 -31.58 15.49 -33.63
CA ALA A 24 -31.06 14.22 -33.12
C ALA A 24 -32.13 13.41 -32.36
N LEU A 25 -33.04 14.09 -31.66
CA LEU A 25 -34.11 13.49 -30.86
C LEU A 25 -35.46 13.38 -31.59
N GLY A 26 -35.50 13.68 -32.90
CA GLY A 26 -36.75 13.65 -33.68
C GLY A 26 -37.82 14.67 -33.27
N ILE A 27 -37.43 15.78 -32.63
CA ILE A 27 -38.35 16.83 -32.14
C ILE A 27 -38.02 18.22 -32.69
N SER A 28 -38.92 19.18 -32.48
CA SER A 28 -38.68 20.57 -32.87
C SER A 28 -37.67 21.28 -31.96
N SER A 29 -36.92 22.23 -32.51
CA SER A 29 -36.06 23.13 -31.73
C SER A 29 -36.82 23.94 -30.68
N GLN A 30 -38.11 24.21 -30.93
CA GLN A 30 -39.02 24.85 -29.97
C GLN A 30 -39.28 23.98 -28.74
N ALA A 31 -39.38 22.65 -28.89
CA ALA A 31 -39.54 21.73 -27.77
C ALA A 31 -38.30 21.78 -26.85
N VAL A 32 -37.10 21.77 -27.45
CA VAL A 32 -35.83 21.94 -26.72
C VAL A 32 -35.80 23.29 -26.00
N SER A 33 -36.13 24.40 -26.68
CA SER A 33 -36.18 25.74 -26.07
C SER A 33 -37.17 25.81 -24.90
N LYS A 34 -38.32 25.13 -24.99
CA LYS A 34 -39.32 25.05 -23.92
C LYS A 34 -38.75 24.35 -22.69
N TRP A 35 -37.99 23.27 -22.86
CA TRP A 35 -37.31 22.59 -21.75
C TRP A 35 -36.30 23.54 -21.10
N GLU A 36 -35.44 24.16 -21.89
CA GLU A 36 -34.37 25.06 -21.39
C GLU A 36 -34.91 26.28 -20.64
N ASN A 37 -36.12 26.76 -20.99
CA ASN A 37 -36.77 27.92 -20.38
C ASN A 37 -37.81 27.59 -19.30
N GLY A 38 -37.71 26.41 -18.68
CA GLY A 38 -38.47 26.08 -17.47
C GLY A 38 -39.55 25.01 -17.63
N GLY A 39 -39.65 24.39 -18.81
CA GLY A 39 -40.34 23.12 -19.02
C GLY A 39 -39.51 21.91 -18.60
N SER A 40 -39.99 20.71 -18.92
CA SER A 40 -39.26 19.45 -18.71
C SER A 40 -39.56 18.49 -19.87
N PRO A 41 -38.58 17.68 -20.30
CA PRO A 41 -38.81 16.61 -21.25
C PRO A 41 -39.66 15.50 -20.62
N ASP A 42 -40.27 14.69 -21.46
CA ASP A 42 -40.96 13.49 -21.01
C ASP A 42 -39.95 12.47 -20.46
N THR A 43 -40.34 11.74 -19.43
CA THR A 43 -39.47 10.75 -18.76
C THR A 43 -38.93 9.69 -19.71
N GLU A 44 -39.71 9.34 -20.74
CA GLU A 44 -39.35 8.36 -21.77
C GLU A 44 -38.23 8.87 -22.70
N MET A 45 -38.09 10.20 -22.83
CA MET A 45 -37.04 10.81 -23.65
C MET A 45 -35.70 10.94 -22.92
N LEU A 46 -35.68 10.75 -21.59
CA LEU A 46 -34.47 10.96 -20.79
C LEU A 46 -33.30 10.06 -21.19
N PRO A 47 -33.48 8.75 -21.49
CA PRO A 47 -32.38 7.92 -21.99
C PRO A 47 -31.80 8.45 -23.30
N GLU A 48 -32.66 8.79 -24.27
CA GLU A 48 -32.23 9.26 -25.59
C GLU A 48 -31.55 10.64 -25.53
N ILE A 49 -32.05 11.53 -24.66
CA ILE A 49 -31.40 12.81 -24.35
C ILE A 49 -30.02 12.58 -23.74
N ALA A 50 -29.91 11.65 -22.79
CA ALA A 50 -28.66 11.32 -22.12
C ALA A 50 -27.63 10.75 -23.11
N ASP A 51 -28.05 9.83 -23.98
CA ASP A 51 -27.21 9.23 -25.03
C ASP A 51 -26.76 10.27 -26.06
N THR A 52 -27.68 11.12 -26.55
CA THR A 52 -27.38 12.19 -27.52
C THR A 52 -26.42 13.23 -26.94
N LEU A 53 -26.56 13.52 -25.65
CA LEU A 53 -25.68 14.41 -24.91
C LEU A 53 -24.53 13.66 -24.24
N GLY A 54 -24.28 12.38 -24.56
CA GLY A 54 -23.22 11.53 -24.01
C GLY A 54 -22.96 11.66 -22.51
N VAL A 55 -24.02 11.66 -21.70
CA VAL A 55 -24.00 11.71 -20.23
C VAL A 55 -24.93 10.63 -19.68
N THR A 56 -24.95 10.41 -18.36
CA THR A 56 -25.98 9.58 -17.72
C THR A 56 -27.24 10.37 -17.43
N ILE A 57 -28.36 9.66 -17.24
CA ILE A 57 -29.63 10.25 -16.79
C ILE A 57 -29.46 10.99 -15.46
N ASP A 58 -28.64 10.44 -14.54
CA ASP A 58 -28.31 11.11 -13.28
C ASP A 58 -27.70 12.50 -13.49
N THR A 59 -26.79 12.65 -14.46
CA THR A 59 -26.21 13.95 -14.83
C THR A 59 -27.27 14.93 -15.29
N LEU A 60 -28.32 14.50 -16.02
CA LEU A 60 -29.43 15.37 -16.41
C LEU A 60 -30.20 15.92 -15.20
N TYR A 61 -30.34 15.11 -14.14
CA TYR A 61 -30.91 15.52 -12.86
C TYR A 61 -29.97 16.37 -12.00
N GLY A 62 -28.79 16.73 -12.49
CA GLY A 62 -27.78 17.46 -11.74
C GLY A 62 -27.10 16.62 -10.65
N ARG A 63 -27.28 15.30 -10.70
CA ARG A 63 -26.47 14.36 -9.92
C ARG A 63 -25.20 14.14 -10.73
N SER A 64 -24.13 14.85 -10.36
CA SER A 64 -22.84 14.66 -11.01
C SER A 64 -22.48 13.18 -11.00
N ASN A 65 -22.15 12.64 -12.17
CA ASN A 65 -21.64 11.28 -12.30
C ASN A 65 -20.26 11.08 -11.67
N GLU A 66 -19.72 12.12 -11.03
CA GLU A 66 -18.81 11.95 -9.92
C GLU A 66 -19.60 12.20 -8.63
N PRO A 67 -20.20 11.15 -8.04
CA PRO A 67 -19.98 11.04 -6.62
C PRO A 67 -18.45 11.01 -6.50
N HIS A 68 -17.87 11.89 -5.68
CA HIS A 68 -16.71 11.43 -4.92
C HIS A 68 -17.22 10.22 -4.15
N LYS A 69 -17.26 9.05 -4.81
CA LYS A 69 -17.53 7.79 -4.16
C LYS A 69 -16.44 7.75 -3.14
N ASP A 70 -16.83 7.81 -1.89
CA ASP A 70 -15.90 7.71 -0.79
C ASP A 70 -14.97 6.54 -1.13
N MET A 71 -13.69 6.86 -1.41
CA MET A 71 -12.74 5.88 -1.91
C MET A 71 -12.59 4.77 -0.87
N LYS A 72 -12.72 5.12 0.42
CA LYS A 72 -12.80 4.16 1.51
C LYS A 72 -13.96 3.18 1.30
N THR A 73 -15.19 3.69 1.14
CA THR A 73 -16.37 2.84 0.91
C THR A 73 -16.24 1.99 -0.36
N THR A 74 -15.69 2.56 -1.44
CA THR A 74 -15.47 1.84 -2.70
C THR A 74 -14.48 0.71 -2.54
N LEU A 75 -13.32 0.98 -1.92
CA LEU A 75 -12.28 -0.01 -1.66
C LEU A 75 -12.78 -1.12 -0.73
N LEU A 76 -13.52 -0.76 0.33
CA LEU A 76 -14.10 -1.73 1.27
C LEU A 76 -15.11 -2.65 0.57
N ASN A 77 -16.01 -2.09 -0.25
CA ASN A 77 -16.98 -2.86 -1.03
C ASN A 77 -16.32 -3.73 -2.11
N TRP A 78 -15.17 -3.31 -2.65
CA TRP A 78 -14.41 -4.12 -3.59
C TRP A 78 -13.71 -5.28 -2.87
N LEU A 79 -13.02 -5.02 -1.75
CA LEU A 79 -12.36 -6.06 -0.95
C LEU A 79 -13.34 -7.09 -0.38
N SER A 80 -14.56 -6.68 -0.03
CA SER A 80 -15.56 -7.59 0.54
C SER A 80 -16.01 -8.70 -0.42
N LYS A 81 -15.88 -8.49 -1.74
CA LYS A 81 -16.21 -9.46 -2.78
C LYS A 81 -15.27 -10.67 -2.81
N PHE A 82 -14.12 -10.60 -2.14
CA PHE A 82 -13.13 -11.67 -2.09
C PHE A 82 -13.13 -12.43 -0.75
N PRO A 83 -12.79 -13.73 -0.76
CA PRO A 83 -12.50 -14.50 0.46
C PRO A 83 -11.46 -13.81 1.34
N LYS A 84 -11.62 -13.89 2.67
CA LYS A 84 -10.80 -13.15 3.65
C LYS A 84 -9.30 -13.36 3.44
N GLU A 85 -8.91 -14.60 3.17
CA GLU A 85 -7.54 -15.04 2.92
C GLU A 85 -6.93 -14.47 1.62
N LYS A 86 -7.75 -14.04 0.66
CA LYS A 86 -7.29 -13.43 -0.60
C LYS A 86 -7.22 -11.90 -0.55
N ARG A 87 -7.87 -11.26 0.43
CA ARG A 87 -8.02 -9.79 0.47
C ARG A 87 -6.68 -9.04 0.53
N MET A 88 -5.73 -9.55 1.32
CA MET A 88 -4.40 -8.93 1.44
C MET A 88 -3.66 -8.95 0.10
N TYR A 89 -3.65 -10.09 -0.58
CA TYR A 89 -3.04 -10.23 -1.90
C TYR A 89 -3.71 -9.34 -2.95
N LYS A 90 -5.04 -9.20 -2.91
CA LYS A 90 -5.76 -8.29 -3.82
C LYS A 90 -5.42 -6.83 -3.57
N LEU A 91 -5.34 -6.40 -2.31
CA LEU A 91 -4.90 -5.05 -1.99
C LEU A 91 -3.47 -4.81 -2.49
N PHE A 92 -2.57 -5.77 -2.24
CA PHE A 92 -1.20 -5.71 -2.74
C PHE A 92 -1.13 -5.60 -4.27
N SER A 93 -1.87 -6.45 -5.01
CA SER A 93 -1.87 -6.41 -6.48
C SER A 93 -2.39 -5.08 -7.01
N LEU A 94 -3.44 -4.52 -6.39
CA LEU A 94 -3.96 -3.19 -6.73
C LEU A 94 -2.90 -2.10 -6.54
N LEU A 95 -2.18 -2.11 -5.41
CA LEU A 95 -1.10 -1.17 -5.15
C LEU A 95 0.08 -1.34 -6.13
N CYS A 96 0.41 -2.57 -6.51
CA CYS A 96 1.46 -2.80 -7.51
C CYS A 96 1.09 -2.29 -8.90
N CYS A 97 -0.19 -2.27 -9.28
CA CYS A 97 -0.62 -1.70 -10.57
C CYS A 97 -0.32 -0.20 -10.68
N THR A 98 -0.21 0.53 -9.57
CA THR A 98 0.15 1.96 -9.61
C THR A 98 1.64 2.20 -9.86
N LEU A 99 2.47 1.16 -9.82
CA LEU A 99 3.92 1.27 -10.03
C LEU A 99 4.32 1.54 -11.49
N GLY A 100 3.53 1.04 -12.45
CA GLY A 100 3.82 1.19 -13.89
C GLY A 100 3.43 2.56 -14.48
N HIS A 101 2.72 3.38 -13.71
CA HIS A 101 2.14 4.65 -14.16
C HIS A 101 2.46 5.74 -13.13
N PRO A 102 3.66 6.34 -13.16
CA PRO A 102 4.09 7.32 -12.18
C PRO A 102 3.28 8.62 -12.34
N TYR A 103 2.11 8.72 -11.68
CA TYR A 103 1.31 9.91 -11.32
C TYR A 103 1.13 11.06 -12.36
N TYR A 104 1.52 10.89 -13.64
CA TYR A 104 1.59 11.93 -14.66
C TYR A 104 1.29 11.41 -16.09
N VAL A 105 0.32 10.51 -16.24
CA VAL A 105 -0.19 10.19 -17.57
C VAL A 105 -1.70 9.98 -17.47
N ASP A 106 -2.48 10.81 -18.18
CA ASP A 106 -3.88 10.52 -18.47
C ASP A 106 -3.93 9.20 -19.24
N ILE A 107 -4.33 8.11 -18.57
CA ILE A 107 -4.49 6.80 -19.20
C ILE A 107 -5.87 6.26 -18.88
N ASN A 108 -6.62 6.00 -19.94
CA ASN A 108 -7.77 5.12 -19.93
C ASN A 108 -7.33 3.73 -19.46
N ILE A 109 -7.58 3.41 -18.18
CA ILE A 109 -7.49 2.05 -17.65
C ILE A 109 -8.63 1.25 -18.28
N GLN A 110 -8.50 0.86 -19.54
CA GLN A 110 -9.31 -0.21 -20.11
C GLN A 110 -8.58 -1.51 -19.83
N SER A 111 -8.98 -2.20 -18.76
CA SER A 111 -8.69 -3.61 -18.63
C SER A 111 -9.44 -4.33 -19.76
N ALA A 112 -8.73 -5.09 -20.60
CA ALA A 112 -9.33 -5.85 -21.69
C ALA A 112 -10.42 -6.83 -21.20
N ASP A 113 -10.44 -7.14 -19.90
CA ASP A 113 -11.55 -7.78 -19.22
C ASP A 113 -11.85 -7.00 -17.94
N GLY A 114 -13.08 -6.53 -17.77
CA GLY A 114 -13.54 -5.72 -16.62
C GLY A 114 -13.48 -6.41 -15.24
N ASN A 115 -12.68 -7.46 -15.09
CA ASN A 115 -12.56 -8.29 -13.88
C ASN A 115 -11.13 -8.65 -13.44
N GLU A 116 -10.07 -8.30 -14.18
CA GLU A 116 -8.70 -8.72 -13.80
C GLU A 116 -7.71 -7.58 -13.51
N ILE A 117 -7.92 -6.87 -12.38
CA ILE A 117 -6.80 -6.24 -11.66
C ILE A 117 -6.08 -7.34 -10.87
N ILE A 118 -5.38 -8.28 -11.52
CA ILE A 118 -4.89 -9.49 -10.82
C ILE A 118 -3.49 -9.96 -11.21
N LYS A 119 -2.95 -9.61 -12.38
CA LYS A 119 -1.62 -10.12 -12.75
C LYS A 119 -0.52 -9.15 -12.29
N LEU A 120 0.27 -9.59 -11.32
CA LEU A 120 1.50 -8.90 -10.96
C LEU A 120 2.46 -8.89 -12.15
N PRO A 121 3.32 -7.86 -12.26
CA PRO A 121 4.21 -7.72 -13.41
C PRO A 121 5.25 -8.85 -13.48
N ILE A 122 5.58 -9.50 -12.36
CA ILE A 122 6.59 -10.57 -12.26
C ILE A 122 6.11 -11.72 -11.39
N SER A 123 6.41 -12.96 -11.80
CA SER A 123 6.09 -14.17 -11.04
C SER A 123 7.12 -14.48 -9.96
N SER A 124 8.38 -14.09 -10.17
CA SER A 124 9.44 -14.27 -9.19
C SER A 124 10.11 -12.95 -8.83
N CYS A 125 10.46 -12.83 -7.55
CA CYS A 125 11.25 -11.74 -7.03
C CYS A 125 12.70 -11.83 -7.47
N TYR A 126 13.17 -12.93 -8.06
CA TYR A 126 14.54 -13.05 -8.55
C TYR A 126 14.63 -12.71 -10.04
N SER A 127 15.55 -11.82 -10.38
CA SER A 127 15.90 -11.58 -11.78
C SER A 127 16.45 -12.86 -12.42
N ILE A 128 15.92 -13.24 -13.58
CA ILE A 128 16.49 -14.31 -14.41
C ILE A 128 17.28 -13.62 -15.52
N ASP A 129 18.58 -13.42 -15.31
CA ASP A 129 19.48 -13.08 -16.40
C ASP A 129 19.88 -14.35 -17.15
N ALA A 130 19.36 -14.53 -18.36
CA ALA A 130 19.68 -15.67 -19.22
C ALA A 130 21.18 -15.76 -19.58
N SER A 131 21.93 -14.66 -19.45
CA SER A 131 23.39 -14.60 -19.66
C SER A 131 24.20 -14.85 -18.39
N MET A 132 23.57 -14.81 -17.20
CA MET A 132 24.22 -15.00 -15.89
C MET A 132 23.38 -15.86 -14.95
N PRO A 133 23.46 -17.20 -15.03
CA PRO A 133 22.59 -18.13 -14.28
C PRO A 133 22.76 -18.13 -12.75
N LYS A 134 23.69 -17.34 -12.19
CA LYS A 134 24.02 -17.31 -10.76
C LYS A 134 23.60 -16.03 -10.03
N GLN A 135 23.07 -15.02 -10.71
CA GLN A 135 22.63 -13.79 -10.03
C GLN A 135 21.16 -13.87 -9.62
N THR A 136 20.94 -13.96 -8.31
CA THR A 136 19.64 -14.02 -7.64
C THR A 136 19.32 -12.70 -6.94
N ALA A 137 19.51 -11.58 -7.65
CA ALA A 137 19.17 -10.28 -7.09
C ALA A 137 17.66 -10.08 -7.07
N TRP A 138 17.14 -9.46 -6.01
CA TRP A 138 15.73 -9.11 -5.97
C TRP A 138 15.37 -8.08 -7.04
N PHE A 139 14.28 -8.32 -7.76
CA PHE A 139 13.71 -7.38 -8.70
C PHE A 139 12.75 -6.43 -7.99
N ARG A 140 13.18 -5.18 -7.87
CA ARG A 140 12.65 -4.20 -6.91
C ARG A 140 11.95 -3.06 -7.61
N SER A 141 11.18 -2.29 -6.88
CA SER A 141 10.67 -1.01 -7.32
C SER A 141 10.84 0.03 -6.22
N ALA A 142 11.29 1.22 -6.61
CA ALA A 142 11.43 2.35 -5.70
C ALA A 142 10.95 3.62 -6.38
N ILE A 143 10.06 4.36 -5.71
CA ILE A 143 9.64 5.70 -6.08
C ILE A 143 9.99 6.63 -4.92
N ILE A 144 10.82 7.63 -5.18
CA ILE A 144 11.33 8.58 -4.20
C ILE A 144 10.96 9.98 -4.68
N LEU A 145 10.11 10.67 -3.92
CA LEU A 145 9.56 11.98 -4.25
C LEU A 145 9.69 12.93 -3.05
N ASP A 146 9.38 14.22 -3.25
CA ASP A 146 9.40 15.22 -2.16
C ASP A 146 8.32 15.01 -1.10
N ASN A 147 7.32 14.17 -1.37
CA ASN A 147 6.22 13.86 -0.45
C ASN A 147 6.30 12.45 0.14
N GLY A 148 7.35 11.67 -0.17
CA GLY A 148 7.46 10.33 0.39
C GLY A 148 8.38 9.37 -0.35
N ILE A 149 8.45 8.16 0.20
CA ILE A 149 9.18 7.01 -0.33
C ILE A 149 8.18 5.87 -0.50
N GLN A 150 8.30 5.15 -1.60
CA GLN A 150 7.57 3.92 -1.83
C GLN A 150 8.55 2.85 -2.30
N LEU A 151 8.52 1.69 -1.63
CA LEU A 151 9.38 0.54 -1.93
C LEU A 151 8.49 -0.67 -2.20
N ALA A 152 8.79 -1.45 -3.23
CA ALA A 152 8.06 -2.67 -3.53
C ALA A 152 8.95 -3.78 -4.10
N ILE A 153 8.54 -5.02 -3.85
CA ILE A 153 8.94 -6.22 -4.59
C ILE A 153 7.64 -6.74 -5.20
N PRO A 154 7.31 -6.37 -6.46
CA PRO A 154 6.00 -6.63 -7.05
C PRO A 154 5.89 -8.07 -7.59
N ALA A 155 6.28 -9.07 -6.78
CA ALA A 155 6.37 -10.48 -7.16
C ALA A 155 5.37 -11.38 -6.43
N GLU A 156 5.00 -12.50 -7.06
CA GLU A 156 4.09 -13.50 -6.49
C GLU A 156 4.74 -14.31 -5.35
N ASP A 157 6.03 -14.64 -5.46
CA ASP A 157 6.74 -15.52 -4.51
C ASP A 157 7.30 -14.81 -3.26
N CYS A 158 7.54 -13.49 -3.33
CA CYS A 158 7.97 -12.67 -2.21
C CYS A 158 7.38 -11.25 -2.32
N PRO A 159 6.07 -11.07 -2.07
CA PRO A 159 5.41 -9.78 -2.21
C PRO A 159 5.80 -8.83 -1.06
N LEU A 160 6.28 -7.64 -1.40
CA LEU A 160 6.52 -6.56 -0.43
C LEU A 160 6.03 -5.24 -1.02
N PHE A 161 5.30 -4.44 -0.24
CA PHE A 161 4.92 -3.08 -0.62
C PHE A 161 4.93 -2.19 0.62
N MET A 162 5.63 -1.08 0.54
CA MET A 162 5.80 -0.11 1.60
C MET A 162 5.55 1.28 1.02
N VAL A 163 4.64 2.02 1.66
CA VAL A 163 4.36 3.43 1.35
C VAL A 163 4.69 4.24 2.60
N MET A 164 5.55 5.22 2.44
CA MET A 164 5.98 6.12 3.49
C MET A 164 5.78 7.55 2.99
N PRO A 165 4.61 8.16 3.20
CA PRO A 165 4.46 9.59 3.05
C PRO A 165 5.44 10.28 4.02
N GLU A 166 6.06 11.37 3.56
CA GLU A 166 6.96 12.12 4.43
C GLU A 166 6.16 12.85 5.50
N PRO A 167 6.50 12.69 6.79
CA PRO A 167 5.91 13.48 7.87
C PRO A 167 6.12 14.98 7.62
N VAL A 168 5.20 15.80 8.12
CA VAL A 168 5.32 17.27 8.02
C VAL A 168 6.67 17.75 8.58
N ASP A 169 7.11 17.12 9.67
CA ASP A 169 8.32 17.50 10.42
C ASP A 169 9.56 16.69 9.96
N GLY A 170 9.43 15.93 8.87
CA GLY A 170 10.49 15.08 8.30
C GLY A 170 10.70 13.74 9.03
N TYR A 171 11.47 12.83 8.41
CA TYR A 171 11.71 11.49 8.98
C TYR A 171 12.64 11.49 10.20
N GLU A 172 13.65 12.38 10.23
CA GLU A 172 14.74 12.36 11.20
C GLU A 172 14.24 12.59 12.64
N LEU A 173 13.20 13.41 12.83
CA LEU A 173 12.61 13.66 14.16
C LEU A 173 11.92 12.43 14.78
N HIS A 174 11.67 11.39 13.99
CA HIS A 174 11.08 10.14 14.46
C HIS A 174 12.12 9.04 14.69
N PHE A 175 13.41 9.32 14.49
CA PHE A 175 14.48 8.38 14.83
C PHE A 175 14.70 8.35 16.35
N SER A 176 14.95 7.15 16.88
CA SER A 176 15.44 6.95 18.24
C SER A 176 16.87 7.47 18.39
N ASP A 177 17.36 7.51 19.63
CA ASP A 177 18.77 7.73 19.90
C ASP A 177 19.67 6.67 19.22
N ASN A 178 20.84 7.10 18.76
CA ASN A 178 21.79 6.22 18.07
C ASN A 178 22.28 5.05 18.96
N GLU A 179 22.35 5.22 20.28
CA GLU A 179 22.74 4.14 21.20
C GLU A 179 21.68 3.04 21.28
N GLU A 180 20.39 3.35 21.11
CA GLU A 180 19.34 2.34 21.04
C GLU A 180 19.55 1.45 19.81
N TYR A 181 19.85 2.05 18.65
CA TYR A 181 20.16 1.31 17.44
C TYR A 181 21.43 0.48 17.57
N ARG A 182 22.50 1.04 18.16
CA ARG A 182 23.76 0.29 18.41
C ARG A 182 23.53 -0.90 19.35
N THR A 183 22.72 -0.73 20.38
CA THR A 183 22.38 -1.79 21.33
C THR A 183 21.60 -2.91 20.63
N LEU A 184 20.61 -2.56 19.82
CA LEU A 184 19.87 -3.51 19.01
C LEU A 184 20.77 -4.27 18.04
N PHE A 185 21.57 -3.56 17.24
CA PHE A 185 22.40 -4.17 16.21
C PHE A 185 23.51 -5.04 16.81
N SER A 186 24.16 -4.61 17.88
CA SER A 186 25.17 -5.41 18.58
C SER A 186 24.57 -6.68 19.17
N THR A 187 23.35 -6.61 19.73
CA THR A 187 22.62 -7.78 20.24
C THR A 187 22.27 -8.75 19.11
N LEU A 188 21.74 -8.25 17.98
CA LEU A 188 21.40 -9.09 16.83
C LEU A 188 22.64 -9.69 16.14
N ALA A 189 23.80 -9.04 16.25
CA ALA A 189 25.06 -9.54 15.74
C ALA A 189 25.68 -10.65 16.61
N MET A 190 25.20 -10.86 17.85
CA MET A 190 25.70 -11.92 18.72
C MET A 190 25.41 -13.31 18.11
N PRO A 191 26.39 -14.23 18.07
CA PRO A 191 26.16 -15.59 17.59
C PRO A 191 25.02 -16.28 18.36
N GLY A 192 24.03 -16.81 17.65
CA GLY A 192 22.86 -17.44 18.22
C GLY A 192 21.62 -16.55 18.37
N ALA A 193 21.77 -15.22 18.27
CA ALA A 193 20.64 -14.30 18.43
C ALA A 193 19.58 -14.51 17.34
N LEU A 194 20.01 -14.54 16.08
CA LEU A 194 19.11 -14.72 14.94
C LEU A 194 18.50 -16.12 14.91
N GLU A 195 19.23 -17.14 15.34
CA GLU A 195 18.75 -18.52 15.45
C GLU A 195 17.64 -18.64 16.51
N ILE A 196 17.80 -17.99 17.67
CA ILE A 196 16.76 -17.89 18.69
C ILE A 196 15.53 -17.21 18.10
N LEU A 197 15.69 -16.03 17.49
CA LEU A 197 14.56 -15.29 16.92
C LEU A 197 13.85 -16.10 15.84
N ARG A 198 14.57 -16.65 14.86
CA ARG A 198 13.99 -17.53 13.82
C ARG A 198 13.21 -18.69 14.41
N THR A 199 13.71 -19.31 15.47
CA THR A 199 13.02 -20.39 16.17
C THR A 199 11.72 -19.94 16.82
N LEU A 200 11.72 -18.75 17.42
CA LEU A 200 10.52 -18.17 18.05
C LEU A 200 9.47 -17.78 17.00
N TYR A 201 9.88 -17.17 15.87
CA TYR A 201 8.98 -16.82 14.76
C TYR A 201 8.49 -18.02 13.95
N ALA A 202 9.22 -19.13 13.93
CA ALA A 202 8.82 -20.35 13.23
C ALA A 202 7.68 -21.14 13.92
N ARG A 203 7.18 -20.66 15.07
CA ARG A 203 6.18 -21.35 15.88
C ARG A 203 5.10 -20.36 16.34
N LYS A 204 3.93 -20.86 16.71
CA LYS A 204 2.88 -20.03 17.32
C LYS A 204 3.43 -19.34 18.58
N SER A 205 3.14 -18.04 18.70
CA SER A 205 3.53 -17.23 19.85
C SER A 205 3.07 -17.88 21.15
N ASN A 206 4.02 -18.06 22.07
CA ASN A 206 3.80 -18.66 23.38
C ASN A 206 5.01 -18.38 24.30
N TYR A 207 4.81 -18.53 25.60
CA TYR A 207 5.86 -18.49 26.61
C TYR A 207 6.68 -19.79 26.60
N ARG A 208 8.01 -19.66 26.68
CA ARG A 208 8.94 -20.80 26.62
C ARG A 208 10.07 -20.65 27.62
N SER A 209 10.46 -21.75 28.25
CA SER A 209 11.61 -21.77 29.15
C SER A 209 12.93 -21.64 28.37
N LYS A 210 13.98 -21.16 29.04
CA LYS A 210 15.33 -21.05 28.46
C LYS A 210 15.85 -22.36 27.87
N LYS A 211 15.59 -23.49 28.54
CA LYS A 211 15.97 -24.84 28.06
C LYS A 211 15.25 -25.23 26.77
N ALA A 212 13.97 -24.90 26.64
CA ALA A 212 13.18 -25.19 25.45
C ALA A 212 13.66 -24.37 24.25
N ILE A 213 14.01 -23.10 24.47
CA ILE A 213 14.56 -22.21 23.44
C ILE A 213 15.95 -22.71 23.01
N ALA A 214 16.85 -22.97 23.95
CA ALA A 214 18.20 -23.48 23.68
C ALA A 214 18.18 -24.75 22.82
N LYS A 215 17.35 -25.72 23.22
CA LYS A 215 17.16 -26.98 22.48
C LYS A 215 16.66 -26.74 21.05
N ALA A 216 15.71 -25.82 20.88
CA ALA A 216 15.08 -25.57 19.58
C ALA A 216 15.95 -24.75 18.63
N ALA A 217 16.78 -23.85 19.17
CA ALA A 217 17.73 -23.06 18.40
C ALA A 217 19.08 -23.77 18.18
N HIS A 218 19.26 -24.97 18.75
CA HIS A 218 20.51 -25.73 18.72
C HIS A 218 21.72 -24.98 19.30
N ILE A 219 21.50 -24.26 20.41
CA ILE A 219 22.52 -23.46 21.11
C ILE A 219 22.63 -23.93 22.56
N SER A 220 23.78 -23.69 23.20
CA SER A 220 23.98 -23.99 24.62
C SER A 220 23.00 -23.21 25.50
N VAL A 221 22.65 -23.77 26.65
CA VAL A 221 21.75 -23.10 27.62
C VAL A 221 22.40 -21.83 28.17
N GLU A 222 23.71 -21.83 28.39
CA GLU A 222 24.46 -20.67 28.90
C GLU A 222 24.44 -19.50 27.90
N THR A 223 24.72 -19.78 26.62
CA THR A 223 24.66 -18.76 25.56
C THR A 223 23.23 -18.25 25.38
N THR A 224 22.25 -19.16 25.43
CA THR A 224 20.84 -18.80 25.35
C THR A 224 20.44 -17.85 26.48
N GLU A 225 20.84 -18.13 27.71
CA GLU A 225 20.54 -17.27 28.87
C GLU A 225 21.09 -15.85 28.70
N LYS A 226 22.36 -15.72 28.28
CA LYS A 226 22.97 -14.42 27.98
C LYS A 226 22.21 -13.66 26.89
N LEU A 227 21.80 -14.35 25.81
CA LEU A 227 21.05 -13.76 24.70
C LEU A 227 19.63 -13.36 25.10
N LEU A 228 18.95 -14.16 25.91
CA LEU A 228 17.59 -13.86 26.37
C LEU A 228 17.55 -12.59 27.22
N ILE A 229 18.57 -12.36 28.06
CA ILE A 229 18.72 -11.11 28.81
C ILE A 229 18.85 -9.93 27.84
N LYS A 230 19.81 -9.99 26.90
CA LYS A 230 20.07 -8.91 25.93
C LYS A 230 18.87 -8.61 25.01
N LEU A 231 18.20 -9.65 24.53
CA LEU A 231 16.99 -9.50 23.71
C LEU A 231 15.81 -8.92 24.50
N THR A 232 15.75 -9.16 25.81
CA THR A 232 14.77 -8.51 26.71
C THR A 232 15.12 -7.05 26.93
N GLU A 233 16.41 -6.70 27.13
CA GLU A 233 16.88 -5.30 27.21
C GLU A 233 16.57 -4.52 25.92
N CYS A 234 16.61 -5.17 24.75
CA CYS A 234 16.22 -4.58 23.47
C CYS A 234 14.71 -4.53 23.23
N ASN A 235 13.87 -4.87 24.22
CA ASN A 235 12.41 -4.97 24.11
C ASN A 235 11.92 -5.94 23.01
N ILE A 236 12.74 -6.88 22.55
CA ILE A 236 12.33 -7.90 21.57
C ILE A 236 11.58 -9.03 22.26
N LEU A 237 12.01 -9.39 23.47
CA LEU A 237 11.40 -10.45 24.27
C LEU A 237 10.73 -9.88 25.52
N LYS A 238 9.66 -10.56 25.95
CA LYS A 238 9.02 -10.37 27.23
C LYS A 238 9.38 -11.54 28.14
N LYS A 239 9.99 -11.22 29.29
CA LYS A 239 10.23 -12.19 30.38
C LYS A 239 8.99 -12.28 31.27
N THR A 240 8.65 -13.48 31.70
CA THR A 240 7.56 -13.74 32.65
C THR A 240 7.91 -14.94 33.52
N GLU A 241 7.63 -14.84 34.81
CA GLU A 241 7.79 -15.96 35.74
C GLU A 241 6.48 -16.73 35.85
N VAL A 242 6.59 -18.05 35.75
CA VAL A 242 5.47 -18.96 35.94
C VAL A 242 5.73 -19.74 37.22
N GLU A 243 4.86 -19.55 38.22
CA GLU A 243 4.88 -20.36 39.43
C GLU A 243 4.41 -21.78 39.09
N LEU A 244 5.28 -22.75 39.34
CA LEU A 244 4.93 -24.16 39.42
C LEU A 244 4.94 -24.57 40.89
N GLU A 245 4.39 -25.76 41.18
CA GLU A 245 4.23 -26.27 42.55
C GLU A 245 5.53 -26.27 43.38
N ASP A 246 6.69 -26.48 42.75
CA ASP A 246 7.98 -26.61 43.45
C ASP A 246 8.92 -25.40 43.28
N THR A 247 9.01 -24.81 42.08
CA THR A 247 9.92 -23.68 41.80
C THR A 247 9.39 -22.80 40.66
N PRO A 248 9.51 -21.46 40.78
CA PRO A 248 9.18 -20.57 39.68
C PRO A 248 10.14 -20.78 38.51
N ILE A 249 9.59 -20.88 37.30
CA ILE A 249 10.36 -21.00 36.06
C ILE A 249 10.25 -19.72 35.26
N GLU A 250 11.41 -19.18 34.88
CA GLU A 250 11.48 -18.09 33.92
C GLU A 250 11.10 -18.55 32.51
N THR A 251 10.18 -17.82 31.91
CA THR A 251 9.71 -18.03 30.55
C THR A 251 9.80 -16.76 29.73
N TYR A 252 9.95 -16.92 28.42
CA TYR A 252 10.18 -15.85 27.47
C TYR A 252 9.21 -15.99 26.31
N SER A 253 8.71 -14.87 25.82
CA SER A 253 7.88 -14.77 24.61
C SER A 253 8.33 -13.58 23.77
N LEU A 254 7.92 -13.55 22.50
CA LEU A 254 8.07 -12.37 21.65
C LEU A 254 7.23 -11.22 22.21
N ASN A 255 7.76 -10.00 22.20
CA ASN A 255 7.00 -8.81 22.58
C ASN A 255 5.99 -8.41 21.50
N ASP A 256 4.94 -7.66 21.85
CA ASP A 256 3.89 -7.26 20.90
C ASP A 256 4.43 -6.39 19.75
N SER A 257 5.48 -5.60 20.01
CA SER A 257 6.16 -4.78 18.99
C SER A 257 7.05 -5.57 18.04
N SER A 258 7.26 -6.86 18.28
CA SER A 258 8.29 -7.62 17.58
C SER A 258 7.88 -8.08 16.17
N ASP A 259 6.60 -7.99 15.78
CA ASP A 259 6.09 -8.37 14.45
C ASP A 259 6.83 -7.72 13.26
N VAL A 260 7.58 -6.65 13.50
CA VAL A 260 8.45 -5.98 12.53
C VAL A 260 9.72 -6.77 12.19
N PHE A 261 10.05 -7.87 12.88
CA PHE A 261 11.27 -8.63 12.66
C PHE A 261 11.36 -9.16 11.22
N VAL A 262 10.30 -9.77 10.69
CA VAL A 262 10.31 -10.30 9.32
C VAL A 262 10.50 -9.18 8.30
N PRO A 263 9.70 -8.09 8.31
CA PRO A 263 9.97 -6.91 7.48
C PRO A 263 11.39 -6.36 7.61
N PHE A 264 11.90 -6.23 8.84
CA PHE A 264 13.25 -5.75 9.12
C PHE A 264 14.32 -6.63 8.47
N MET A 265 14.18 -7.97 8.56
CA MET A 265 15.11 -8.90 7.93
C MET A 265 15.05 -8.84 6.40
N LEU A 266 13.87 -8.65 5.81
CA LEU A 266 13.72 -8.48 4.37
C LEU A 266 14.35 -7.17 3.88
N LEU A 267 14.12 -6.05 4.58
CA LEU A 267 14.76 -4.77 4.28
C LEU A 267 16.28 -4.83 4.50
N SER A 268 16.75 -5.52 5.54
CA SER A 268 18.18 -5.76 5.77
C SER A 268 18.80 -6.55 4.62
N ARG A 269 18.07 -7.52 4.05
CA ARG A 269 18.50 -8.22 2.83
C ARG A 269 18.55 -7.26 1.65
N TRP A 270 17.50 -6.47 1.41
CA TRP A 270 17.46 -5.48 0.32
C TRP A 270 18.68 -4.56 0.38
N LEU A 271 19.01 -4.03 1.56
CA LEU A 271 20.19 -3.16 1.77
C LEU A 271 21.51 -3.84 1.40
N ASN A 272 21.61 -5.16 1.56
CA ASN A 272 22.82 -5.95 1.30
C ASN A 272 22.86 -6.57 -0.12
N GLU A 273 21.86 -6.33 -0.97
CA GLU A 273 21.85 -6.79 -2.35
C GLU A 273 22.99 -6.12 -3.13
N LYS A 274 23.84 -6.94 -3.78
CA LYS A 274 25.04 -6.44 -4.49
C LYS A 274 24.73 -5.88 -5.87
N ASN A 275 23.61 -6.31 -6.46
CA ASN A 275 23.23 -5.94 -7.81
C ASN A 275 21.95 -5.11 -7.78
N ASP A 276 21.94 -4.07 -8.59
CA ASP A 276 20.78 -3.25 -8.85
C ASP A 276 19.90 -3.88 -9.92
N SER A 277 18.71 -4.30 -9.51
CA SER A 277 17.71 -4.87 -10.40
C SER A 277 16.35 -4.27 -10.06
N TYR A 278 15.82 -3.46 -10.99
CA TYR A 278 14.60 -2.69 -10.76
C TYR A 278 13.60 -2.87 -11.91
N LEU A 279 12.35 -3.14 -11.55
CA LEU A 279 11.21 -3.01 -12.45
C LEU A 279 10.95 -1.53 -12.75
N CYS A 280 10.98 -0.70 -11.71
CA CYS A 280 10.79 0.74 -11.80
C CYS A 280 11.61 1.40 -10.70
N TYR A 281 12.55 2.25 -11.09
CA TYR A 281 13.28 3.13 -10.18
C TYR A 281 13.06 4.57 -10.62
N TRP A 282 12.38 5.35 -9.79
CA TRP A 282 12.13 6.76 -10.05
C TRP A 282 12.53 7.58 -8.83
N ASN A 283 13.54 8.44 -9.00
CA ASN A 283 13.92 9.42 -7.99
C ASN A 283 13.67 10.83 -8.52
N GLY A 284 12.50 11.38 -8.18
CA GLY A 284 12.08 12.74 -8.52
C GLY A 284 12.18 13.71 -7.35
N ARG A 285 12.82 13.30 -6.24
CA ARG A 285 12.97 14.12 -5.05
C ARG A 285 13.99 15.22 -5.28
N LYS A 286 13.65 16.45 -4.88
CA LYS A 286 14.48 17.67 -5.01
C LYS A 286 15.13 18.08 -3.69
N LYS A 287 14.56 17.68 -2.54
CA LYS A 287 15.13 17.95 -1.21
C LYS A 287 15.85 16.73 -0.61
N PRO A 288 16.80 16.90 0.34
CA PRO A 288 17.39 15.79 1.07
C PRO A 288 16.33 14.90 1.74
N ILE A 289 16.60 13.60 1.87
CA ILE A 289 15.67 12.64 2.53
C ILE A 289 15.55 12.95 4.03
N LEU A 290 16.66 13.29 4.67
CA LEU A 290 16.69 13.71 6.06
C LEU A 290 16.84 15.22 6.12
N THR A 291 15.85 15.89 6.67
CA THR A 291 15.88 17.33 6.95
C THR A 291 16.13 17.55 8.43
N LYS A 292 17.27 18.17 8.74
CA LYS A 292 17.49 18.81 10.04
C LYS A 292 16.70 20.11 10.05
N GLU A 293 15.43 20.11 10.46
CA GLU A 293 14.82 21.38 10.80
C GLU A 293 15.59 21.96 12.00
N GLN A 294 16.31 23.06 11.74
CA GLN A 294 16.68 23.99 12.80
C GLN A 294 15.36 24.39 13.45
N LYS A 295 15.15 23.98 14.72
CA LYS A 295 14.10 24.58 15.55
C LYS A 295 14.21 26.08 15.34
N ASN A 296 13.21 26.68 14.70
CA ASN A 296 13.09 28.12 14.64
C ASN A 296 12.97 28.60 16.10
N GLU A 297 14.12 28.94 16.69
CA GLU A 297 14.17 29.87 17.81
C GLU A 297 13.54 31.15 17.28
N LYS A 298 12.25 31.34 17.58
CA LYS A 298 11.63 32.65 17.39
C LYS A 298 12.37 33.64 18.31
N PRO A 299 12.81 34.79 17.79
CA PRO A 299 13.37 35.86 18.61
C PRO A 299 12.33 36.46 19.56
#